data_AF-A0A9W4K428-F1
#
_entry.id   AF-A0A9W4K428-F1
#
_cell.length_a   1.000
_cell.length_b   1.000
_cell.length_c   1.000
_cell.angle_alpha   90.00
_cell.angle_beta   90.00
_cell.angle_gamma   90.00
#
_symmetry.space_group_name_H-M   'P 1'
#
loop_
_entity.id
_entity.type
_entity.pdbx_description
1 polymer ?
#
loop_
_entity_poly.entity_id
_entity_poly.type
_entity_poly.pdbx_seq_one_letter_code
_entity_poly.pdbx_strand_id
1 'polypeptide(L)'
;MSSFCTNHDHLAEQPGAMPIAICGMGMRLPGGIRDSEALYDFLLDKRDARGPVPPDRFNIDGFYDSEVKPGKLASKQGCWLSNVDLSHFDSSLSSMSRTEIENLDMTRGGDEETNIALSRQDFGVDSLVSIELRNWWKQAFGADLTVLQLMNSGSFINLGQKAVDQLKQRHLKA
;
A
#
# COMPACT_ATOMS: atom_id res chain seq x y z
N MET A 1 39.94 -35.32 -2.17
CA MET A 1 39.53 -34.50 -3.33
C MET A 1 38.01 -34.47 -3.31
N SER A 2 37.27 -33.43 -2.97
CA SER A 2 37.51 -32.09 -2.42
C SER A 2 36.10 -31.66 -2.00
N SER A 3 35.92 -31.30 -0.72
CA SER A 3 34.72 -30.67 -0.19
C SER A 3 34.28 -29.50 -1.07
N PHE A 4 33.03 -29.49 -1.53
CA PHE A 4 32.36 -28.26 -1.93
C PHE A 4 31.47 -27.83 -0.77
N CYS A 5 31.93 -26.76 -0.13
CA CYS A 5 31.36 -26.15 1.04
C CYS A 5 29.90 -25.75 0.81
N THR A 6 29.06 -26.05 1.79
CA THR A 6 27.81 -25.36 2.10
C THR A 6 28.10 -23.88 2.33
N ASN A 7 27.80 -23.03 1.37
CA ASN A 7 27.67 -21.60 1.59
C ASN A 7 26.31 -21.36 2.27
N HIS A 8 26.23 -21.62 3.57
CA HIS A 8 25.39 -20.82 4.45
C HIS A 8 26.10 -19.48 4.59
N ASP A 9 25.91 -18.61 3.59
CA ASP A 9 26.42 -17.24 3.68
C ASP A 9 25.64 -16.54 4.78
N HIS A 10 26.36 -16.34 5.88
CA HIS A 10 26.04 -15.48 7.00
C HIS A 10 25.50 -14.13 6.49
N LEU A 11 24.18 -13.94 6.56
CA LEU A 11 23.62 -12.60 6.68
C LEU A 11 24.09 -12.07 8.04
N ALA A 12 25.05 -11.14 8.00
CA ALA A 12 25.51 -10.43 9.17
C ALA A 12 24.30 -9.93 9.98
N GLU A 13 24.15 -10.40 11.22
CA GLU A 13 23.19 -9.83 12.17
C GLU A 13 23.54 -8.36 12.38
N GLN A 14 22.77 -7.49 11.74
CA GLN A 14 22.81 -6.06 12.03
C GLN A 14 22.25 -5.85 13.44
N PRO A 15 23.00 -5.21 14.36
CA PRO A 15 22.50 -4.96 15.70
C PRO A 15 21.32 -4.00 15.66
N GLY A 16 20.14 -4.49 16.07
CA GLY A 16 19.00 -3.66 16.47
C GLY A 16 18.01 -3.26 15.38
N ALA A 17 17.90 -3.98 14.25
CA ALA A 17 16.77 -3.77 13.34
C ALA A 17 15.46 -4.17 14.07
N MET A 18 14.66 -3.18 14.47
CA MET A 18 13.36 -3.47 15.07
C MET A 18 12.49 -4.23 14.06
N PRO A 19 11.95 -5.41 14.41
CA PRO A 19 11.11 -6.16 13.51
C PRO A 19 9.85 -5.37 13.20
N ILE A 20 9.63 -5.09 11.91
CA ILE A 20 8.43 -4.41 11.42
C ILE A 20 7.36 -5.46 11.15
N ALA A 21 6.24 -5.37 11.87
CA ALA A 21 5.09 -6.21 11.62
C ALA A 21 4.30 -5.67 10.41
N ILE A 22 3.97 -6.55 9.47
CA ILE A 22 3.01 -6.26 8.41
C ILE A 22 1.62 -6.53 8.99
N CYS A 23 0.89 -5.46 9.33
CA CYS A 23 -0.44 -5.56 9.96
C CYS A 23 -1.59 -5.69 8.95
N GLY A 24 -1.32 -5.54 7.66
CA GLY A 24 -2.32 -5.65 6.60
C GLY A 24 -1.71 -5.49 5.22
N MET A 25 -2.43 -5.98 4.21
CA MET A 25 -2.08 -5.85 2.80
C MET A 25 -3.34 -5.51 2.02
N GLY A 26 -3.28 -4.47 1.19
CA GLY A 26 -4.32 -4.13 0.22
C GLY A 26 -3.77 -4.31 -1.18
N MET A 27 -4.56 -4.90 -2.09
CA MET A 27 -4.09 -5.14 -3.46
C MET A 27 -5.20 -5.09 -4.49
N ARG A 28 -4.82 -4.64 -5.69
CA ARG A 28 -5.57 -4.74 -6.94
C ARG A 28 -4.54 -5.11 -8.00
N LEU A 29 -4.55 -6.36 -8.46
CA LEU A 29 -3.54 -6.86 -9.39
C LEU A 29 -4.18 -7.34 -10.71
N PRO A 30 -3.40 -7.35 -11.81
CA PRO A 30 -3.82 -7.95 -13.08
C PRO A 30 -4.27 -9.39 -12.90
N GLY A 31 -5.20 -9.84 -13.76
CA GLY A 31 -5.80 -11.18 -13.64
C GLY A 31 -7.00 -11.25 -12.69
N GLY A 32 -7.51 -10.09 -12.24
CA GLY A 32 -8.73 -9.98 -11.44
C GLY A 32 -8.53 -10.16 -9.94
N ILE A 33 -7.29 -10.14 -9.47
CA ILE A 33 -6.91 -10.39 -8.07
C ILE A 33 -7.21 -9.15 -7.22
N ARG A 34 -7.97 -9.35 -6.13
CA ARG A 34 -8.46 -8.27 -5.25
C ARG A 34 -8.21 -8.52 -3.77
N ASP A 35 -7.67 -9.68 -3.43
CA ASP A 35 -7.40 -10.13 -2.07
C ASP A 35 -6.23 -11.12 -2.07
N SER A 36 -5.75 -11.45 -0.87
CA SER A 36 -4.60 -12.32 -0.67
C SER A 36 -4.86 -13.77 -1.08
N GLU A 37 -6.10 -14.24 -0.97
CA GLU A 37 -6.47 -15.63 -1.31
C GLU A 37 -6.44 -15.82 -2.83
N ALA A 38 -7.06 -14.90 -3.58
CA ALA A 38 -7.01 -14.89 -5.03
C ALA A 38 -5.57 -14.74 -5.56
N LEU A 39 -4.70 -14.00 -4.87
CA LEU A 39 -3.28 -13.93 -5.22
C LEU A 39 -2.60 -15.28 -4.98
N TYR A 40 -2.86 -15.90 -3.83
CA TYR A 40 -2.25 -17.18 -3.48
C TYR A 40 -2.64 -18.29 -4.46
N ASP A 41 -3.93 -18.41 -4.78
CA ASP A 41 -4.43 -19.37 -5.76
C ASP A 41 -3.83 -19.12 -7.15
N PHE A 42 -3.75 -17.86 -7.57
CA PHE A 42 -3.15 -17.48 -8.84
C PHE A 42 -1.67 -17.91 -8.94
N LEU A 43 -0.93 -17.78 -7.85
CA LEU A 43 0.47 -18.21 -7.76
C LEU A 43 0.60 -19.74 -7.73
N LEU A 44 -0.26 -20.44 -6.99
CA LEU A 44 -0.29 -21.90 -6.96
C LEU A 44 -0.59 -22.49 -8.33
N ASP A 45 -1.57 -21.92 -9.03
CA ASP A 45 -1.99 -22.34 -10.37
C ASP A 45 -1.01 -21.89 -11.47
N LYS A 46 0.04 -21.13 -11.12
CA LYS A 46 1.07 -20.59 -12.04
C LYS A 46 0.46 -19.86 -13.24
N ARG A 47 -0.62 -19.12 -12.99
CA ARG A 47 -1.36 -18.42 -14.03
C ARG A 47 -0.59 -17.22 -14.55
N ASP A 48 -0.95 -16.80 -15.77
CA ASP A 48 -0.43 -15.60 -16.40
C ASP A 48 -1.53 -14.54 -16.48
N ALA A 49 -1.21 -13.31 -16.07
CA ALA A 49 -2.15 -12.18 -16.06
C ALA A 49 -2.00 -11.29 -17.29
N ARG A 50 -1.10 -11.65 -18.22
CA ARG A 50 -0.94 -10.95 -19.49
C ARG A 50 -2.18 -11.10 -20.35
N GLY A 51 -2.67 -9.97 -20.84
CA GLY A 51 -3.81 -9.89 -21.73
C GLY A 51 -3.62 -8.81 -22.81
N PRO A 52 -4.53 -8.74 -23.78
CA PRO A 52 -4.54 -7.66 -24.76
C PRO A 52 -4.77 -6.31 -24.07
N VAL A 53 -4.33 -5.23 -24.71
CA VAL A 53 -4.64 -3.87 -24.26
C VAL A 53 -6.17 -3.68 -24.25
N PRO A 54 -6.76 -3.25 -23.12
CA PRO A 54 -8.18 -2.93 -23.06
C PRO A 54 -8.54 -1.81 -24.05
N PRO A 55 -9.63 -1.94 -24.83
CA PRO A 55 -9.98 -0.99 -25.88
C PRO A 55 -10.35 0.41 -25.36
N ASP A 56 -10.73 0.51 -24.08
CA ASP A 56 -11.00 1.75 -23.34
C ASP A 56 -9.73 2.50 -22.91
N ARG A 57 -8.54 1.89 -23.01
CA ARG A 57 -7.27 2.54 -22.65
C ARG A 57 -6.70 3.34 -23.81
N PHE A 58 -6.40 2.68 -24.92
CA PHE A 58 -5.92 3.29 -26.16
C PHE A 58 -5.98 2.31 -27.32
N ASN A 59 -5.98 2.83 -28.54
CA ASN A 59 -5.96 2.00 -29.76
C ASN A 59 -4.58 1.40 -30.00
N ILE A 60 -4.37 0.14 -29.60
CA ILE A 60 -3.10 -0.57 -29.77
C ILE A 60 -2.67 -0.71 -31.24
N ASP A 61 -3.60 -0.84 -32.19
CA ASP A 61 -3.24 -1.01 -33.59
C ASP A 61 -2.61 0.25 -34.21
N GLY A 62 -2.86 1.44 -33.63
CA GLY A 62 -2.18 2.68 -34.00
C GLY A 62 -0.74 2.78 -33.49
N PHE A 63 -0.42 2.08 -32.40
CA PHE A 63 0.88 2.17 -31.73
C PHE A 63 1.77 0.93 -31.93
N TYR A 64 1.22 -0.21 -32.35
CA TYR A 64 2.00 -1.42 -32.55
C TYR A 64 2.86 -1.37 -33.82
N ASP A 65 4.13 -1.78 -33.71
CA ASP A 65 5.02 -2.11 -34.82
C ASP A 65 5.84 -3.34 -34.43
N SER A 66 6.08 -4.26 -35.37
CA SER A 66 6.93 -5.44 -35.13
C SER A 66 8.41 -5.07 -34.94
N GLU A 67 8.83 -3.89 -35.43
CA GLU A 67 10.17 -3.34 -35.24
C GLU A 67 10.17 -2.30 -34.11
N VAL A 68 11.25 -2.27 -33.31
CA VAL A 68 11.40 -1.28 -32.24
C VAL A 68 11.74 0.08 -32.85
N LYS A 69 10.69 0.86 -33.14
CA LYS A 69 10.79 2.24 -33.62
C LYS A 69 10.44 3.22 -32.50
N PRO A 70 11.08 4.39 -32.43
CA PRO A 70 10.68 5.45 -31.50
C PRO A 70 9.19 5.78 -31.63
N GLY A 71 8.46 5.80 -30.51
CA GLY A 71 7.02 6.10 -30.47
C GLY A 71 6.09 4.93 -30.84
N LYS A 72 6.62 3.72 -31.05
CA LYS A 72 5.84 2.49 -31.28
C LYS A 72 6.04 1.47 -30.16
N LEU A 73 5.01 0.68 -29.92
CA LEU A 73 5.00 -0.42 -28.97
C LEU A 73 5.38 -1.72 -29.68
N ALA A 74 6.35 -2.43 -29.13
CA ALA A 74 6.79 -3.72 -29.66
C ALA A 74 5.86 -4.90 -29.27
N SER A 75 4.88 -4.67 -28.40
CA SER A 75 3.97 -5.70 -27.88
C SER A 75 2.52 -5.21 -27.87
N LYS A 76 1.58 -6.11 -28.21
CA LYS A 76 0.13 -5.90 -28.04
C LYS A 76 -0.39 -6.40 -26.69
N GLN A 77 0.47 -7.00 -25.87
CA GLN A 77 0.11 -7.60 -24.60
C GLN A 77 0.71 -6.84 -23.43
N GLY A 78 -0.01 -6.82 -22.31
CA GLY A 78 0.41 -6.24 -21.04
C GLY A 78 -0.40 -6.82 -19.88
N CYS A 79 -0.07 -6.42 -18.65
CA CYS A 79 -0.81 -6.83 -17.46
C CYS A 79 -1.74 -5.69 -17.04
N TRP A 80 -3.05 -5.89 -17.19
CA TRP A 80 -4.04 -4.82 -17.03
C TRP A 80 -5.00 -5.11 -15.89
N LEU A 81 -5.43 -4.06 -15.19
CA LEU A 81 -6.57 -4.12 -14.29
C LEU A 81 -7.85 -4.19 -15.12
N SER A 82 -8.37 -5.42 -15.29
CA SER A 82 -9.47 -5.73 -16.19
C SER A 82 -10.85 -5.39 -15.60
N ASN A 83 -10.95 -5.30 -14.27
CA ASN A 83 -12.20 -5.16 -13.51
C ASN A 83 -12.19 -3.93 -12.60
N VAL A 84 -11.55 -2.84 -13.06
CA VAL A 84 -11.52 -1.56 -12.36
C VAL A 84 -11.86 -0.48 -13.38
N ASP A 85 -13.00 0.17 -13.17
CA ASP A 85 -13.27 1.43 -13.82
C ASP A 85 -12.37 2.49 -13.18
N LEU A 86 -11.30 2.88 -13.89
CA LEU A 86 -10.39 3.92 -13.41
C LEU A 86 -11.05 5.31 -13.40
N SER A 87 -12.18 5.49 -14.08
CA SER A 87 -12.96 6.72 -13.99
C SER A 87 -13.83 6.78 -12.73
N HIS A 88 -14.02 5.65 -12.05
CA HIS A 88 -14.88 5.55 -10.89
C HIS A 88 -14.08 5.59 -9.59
N PHE A 89 -13.80 6.81 -9.14
CA PHE A 89 -13.25 7.10 -7.81
C PHE A 89 -14.37 7.47 -6.85
N ASP A 90 -14.42 6.84 -5.67
CA ASP A 90 -15.40 7.18 -4.63
C ASP A 90 -14.98 8.48 -3.92
N SER A 91 -15.46 9.59 -4.46
CA SER A 91 -15.21 10.93 -3.92
C SER A 91 -15.98 11.21 -2.63
N SER A 92 -16.95 10.36 -2.23
CA SER A 92 -17.68 10.56 -0.97
C SER A 92 -16.81 10.32 0.27
N LEU A 93 -15.68 9.63 0.07
CA LEU A 93 -14.68 9.33 1.08
C LEU A 93 -13.60 10.43 1.19
N SER A 94 -13.59 11.43 0.30
CA SER A 94 -12.63 12.53 0.34
C SER A 94 -13.33 13.88 0.55
N SER A 95 -12.67 14.78 1.27
CA SER A 95 -13.11 16.16 1.49
C SER A 95 -12.79 17.09 0.30
N MET A 96 -12.30 16.54 -0.81
CA MET A 96 -11.83 17.28 -1.99
C MET A 96 -12.98 17.69 -2.91
N SER A 97 -12.81 18.84 -3.58
CA SER A 97 -13.79 19.28 -4.57
C SER A 97 -13.72 18.43 -5.86
N ARG A 98 -14.82 18.35 -6.63
CA ARG A 98 -14.87 17.57 -7.88
C ARG A 98 -13.76 17.97 -8.86
N THR A 99 -13.48 19.27 -9.00
CA THR A 99 -12.42 19.79 -9.88
C THR A 99 -11.02 19.42 -9.42
N GLU A 100 -10.81 19.28 -8.11
CA GLU A 100 -9.53 18.84 -7.57
C GLU A 100 -9.31 17.36 -7.86
N ILE A 101 -10.35 16.53 -7.68
CA ILE A 101 -10.34 15.09 -7.95
C ILE A 101 -10.08 14.79 -9.43
N GLU A 102 -10.65 15.57 -10.35
CA GLU A 102 -10.45 15.43 -11.80
C GLU A 102 -8.99 15.71 -12.22
N ASN A 103 -8.25 16.49 -11.45
CA ASN A 103 -6.84 16.82 -11.72
C ASN A 103 -5.85 16.00 -10.88
N LEU A 104 -6.34 15.08 -10.03
CA LEU A 104 -5.47 14.19 -9.28
C LEU A 104 -4.81 13.21 -10.24
N ASP A 105 -3.49 13.33 -10.36
CA ASP A 105 -2.68 12.31 -11.02
C ASP A 105 -2.57 11.08 -10.10
N MET A 106 -3.06 9.95 -10.60
CA MET A 106 -3.09 8.65 -9.90
C MET A 106 -1.68 8.16 -9.49
N THR A 107 -0.62 8.62 -10.17
CA THR A 107 0.76 8.27 -9.82
C THR A 107 1.35 9.07 -8.66
N ARG A 108 0.68 10.11 -8.14
CA ARG A 108 1.21 10.96 -7.05
C ARG A 108 1.25 10.31 -5.66
N GLY A 109 0.95 9.02 -5.54
CA GLY A 109 0.86 8.31 -4.25
C GLY A 109 2.02 7.36 -3.92
N GLY A 110 3.09 7.28 -4.71
CA GLY A 110 4.06 6.17 -4.63
C GLY A 110 5.42 6.46 -3.98
N ASP A 111 5.82 7.73 -3.84
CA ASP A 111 7.25 8.06 -3.85
C ASP A 111 7.73 8.79 -2.58
N GLU A 112 6.83 9.16 -1.67
CA GLU A 112 7.24 9.79 -0.42
C GLU A 112 7.56 8.70 0.60
N GLU A 113 8.85 8.39 0.75
CA GLU A 113 9.37 7.66 1.91
C GLU A 113 8.86 8.35 3.18
N THR A 114 7.80 7.81 3.75
CA THR A 114 7.12 8.42 4.90
C THR A 114 8.03 8.27 6.10
N ASN A 115 8.81 9.31 6.38
CA ASN A 115 9.76 9.31 7.48
C ASN A 115 9.01 9.42 8.83
N ILE A 116 8.69 8.27 9.40
CA ILE A 116 7.99 8.11 10.70
C ILE A 116 8.75 8.71 11.90
N ALA A 117 10.00 9.16 11.71
CA ALA A 117 10.83 9.81 12.71
C ALA A 117 10.73 11.35 12.70
N LEU A 118 10.07 11.96 11.70
CA LEU A 118 9.84 13.41 11.68
C LEU A 118 8.78 13.84 12.70
N SER A 119 8.95 15.05 13.25
CA SER A 119 8.01 15.69 14.17
C SER A 119 6.67 15.92 13.49
N ARG A 120 5.58 15.58 14.18
CA ARG A 120 4.21 15.54 13.63
C ARG A 120 3.61 16.92 13.26
N GLN A 121 4.35 18.00 13.51
CA GLN A 121 4.02 19.36 13.09
C GLN A 121 4.27 19.59 11.60
N ASP A 122 5.14 18.80 10.97
CA ASP A 122 5.44 18.90 9.53
C ASP A 122 4.46 18.08 8.66
N PHE A 123 3.72 17.14 9.27
CA PHE A 123 2.76 16.27 8.58
C PHE A 123 1.36 16.89 8.40
N GLY A 124 1.16 18.17 8.78
CA GLY A 124 -0.12 18.85 8.56
C GLY A 124 -1.32 18.20 9.25
N VAL A 125 -1.11 17.52 10.39
CA VAL A 125 -2.19 16.86 11.14
C VAL A 125 -3.12 17.93 11.71
N ASP A 126 -4.17 18.25 10.94
CA ASP A 126 -5.21 19.18 11.34
C ASP A 126 -6.23 18.51 12.29
N SER A 127 -7.17 19.31 12.79
CA SER A 127 -8.21 18.85 13.72
C SER A 127 -9.12 17.78 13.11
N LEU A 128 -9.32 17.75 11.79
CA LEU A 128 -10.18 16.79 11.08
C LEU A 128 -9.46 15.44 10.94
N VAL A 129 -8.22 15.46 10.44
CA VAL A 129 -7.35 14.28 10.35
C VAL A 129 -7.15 13.65 11.73
N SER A 130 -7.08 14.48 12.78
CA SER A 130 -7.01 14.01 14.16
C SER A 130 -8.28 13.27 14.63
N ILE A 131 -9.46 13.71 14.19
CA ILE A 131 -10.74 13.07 14.52
C ILE A 131 -10.91 11.76 13.76
N GLU A 132 -10.56 11.73 12.47
CA GLU A 132 -10.62 10.51 11.66
C GLU A 132 -9.64 9.46 12.15
N LEU A 133 -8.40 9.86 12.43
CA LEU A 133 -7.38 8.96 12.98
C LEU A 133 -7.80 8.38 14.33
N ARG A 134 -8.45 9.18 15.18
CA ARG A 134 -9.01 8.71 16.46
C ARG A 134 -10.13 7.70 16.26
N ASN A 135 -11.04 7.95 15.32
CA ASN A 135 -12.16 7.06 15.04
C ASN A 135 -11.68 5.72 14.49
N TRP A 136 -10.75 5.75 13.53
CA TRP A 136 -10.10 4.56 13.01
C TRP A 136 -9.39 3.77 14.12
N TRP A 137 -8.67 4.45 15.03
CA TRP A 137 -7.99 3.80 16.15
C TRP A 137 -8.94 3.04 17.07
N LYS A 138 -10.09 3.65 17.36
CA LYS A 138 -11.14 3.03 18.16
C LYS A 138 -11.73 1.80 17.46
N GLN A 139 -11.92 1.87 16.14
CA GLN A 139 -12.42 0.75 15.35
C GLN A 139 -11.39 -0.38 15.22
N ALA A 140 -10.13 -0.06 14.97
CA ALA A 140 -9.07 -1.03 14.71
C ALA A 140 -8.61 -1.77 15.98
N PHE A 141 -8.46 -1.04 17.10
CA PHE A 141 -7.86 -1.59 18.32
C PHE A 141 -8.82 -1.64 19.51
N GLY A 142 -10.04 -1.09 19.39
CA GLY A 142 -10.98 -1.01 20.51
C GLY A 142 -10.45 -0.18 21.69
N ALA A 143 -9.49 0.71 21.41
CA ALA A 143 -8.77 1.53 22.38
C ALA A 143 -9.22 3.00 22.28
N ASP A 144 -9.58 3.60 23.42
CA ASP A 144 -9.94 5.01 23.47
C ASP A 144 -8.68 5.88 23.61
N LEU A 145 -8.26 6.48 22.48
CA LEU A 145 -7.28 7.57 22.49
C LEU A 145 -8.01 8.92 22.56
N THR A 146 -7.53 9.82 23.42
CA THR A 146 -8.00 11.21 23.41
C THR A 146 -7.28 12.02 22.34
N VAL A 147 -7.94 13.03 21.80
CA VAL A 147 -7.32 13.97 20.83
C VAL A 147 -6.06 14.60 21.42
N LEU A 148 -6.07 14.91 22.72
CA LEU A 148 -4.91 15.45 23.41
C LEU A 148 -3.75 14.44 23.51
N GLN A 149 -4.04 13.16 23.72
CA GLN A 149 -3.03 12.11 23.73
C GLN A 149 -2.46 11.82 22.34
N LEU A 150 -3.29 11.94 21.32
CA LEU A 150 -2.89 11.88 19.93
C LEU A 150 -1.93 13.04 19.64
N MET A 151 -2.36 14.28 19.89
CA MET A 151 -1.57 15.50 19.65
C MET A 151 -0.26 15.54 20.44
N ASN A 152 -0.22 14.97 21.65
CA ASN A 152 0.94 15.04 22.55
C ASN A 152 1.81 13.77 22.56
N SER A 153 1.67 12.83 21.62
CA SER A 153 2.45 11.58 21.61
C SER A 153 3.88 11.73 21.07
N GLY A 154 4.24 12.89 20.52
CA GLY A 154 5.59 13.20 19.99
C GLY A 154 5.93 12.50 18.67
N SER A 155 5.60 11.22 18.52
CA SER A 155 5.79 10.42 17.29
C SER A 155 4.70 9.34 17.17
N PHE A 156 4.50 8.84 15.95
CA PHE A 156 3.66 7.67 15.67
C PHE A 156 4.17 6.40 16.37
N ILE A 157 5.49 6.27 16.58
CA ILE A 157 6.09 5.12 17.29
C ILE A 157 5.60 5.05 18.74
N ASN A 158 5.61 6.19 19.44
CA ASN A 158 5.14 6.27 20.83
C ASN A 158 3.63 6.00 20.95
N LEU A 159 2.86 6.39 19.92
CA LEU A 159 1.44 6.12 19.84
C LEU A 159 1.18 4.61 19.65
N GLY A 160 1.98 3.97 18.79
CA GLY A 160 1.98 2.52 18.60
C GLY A 160 2.33 1.74 19.87
N GLN A 161 3.37 2.16 20.59
CA GLN A 161 3.75 1.53 21.86
C GLN A 161 2.60 1.60 22.90
N LYS A 162 1.90 2.74 22.98
CA LYS A 162 0.71 2.89 23.84
C LYS A 162 -0.42 1.95 23.44
N ALA A 163 -0.66 1.72 22.16
CA ALA A 163 -1.65 0.73 21.71
C ALA A 163 -1.25 -0.68 22.11
N VAL A 164 0.03 -1.05 21.95
CA VAL A 164 0.55 -2.35 22.35
C VAL A 164 0.37 -2.58 23.85
N ASP A 165 0.68 -1.58 24.67
CA ASP A 165 0.54 -1.69 26.12
C ASP A 165 -0.93 -1.83 26.55
N GLN A 166 -1.84 -1.11 25.90
CA GLN A 166 -3.29 -1.23 26.17
C GLN A 166 -3.87 -2.58 25.73
N LEU A 167 -3.44 -3.11 24.58
CA LEU A 167 -3.86 -4.43 24.11
C LEU A 167 -3.36 -5.53 25.05
N LYS A 168 -2.09 -5.46 25.49
CA LYS A 168 -1.53 -6.39 26.48
C LYS A 168 -2.34 -6.37 27.79
N GLN A 169 -2.67 -5.19 28.32
CA GLN A 169 -3.47 -5.08 29.55
C GLN A 169 -4.87 -5.68 29.42
N ARG A 170 -5.45 -5.69 28.21
CA ARG A 170 -6.78 -6.24 27.94
C ARG A 170 -6.75 -7.75 27.79
N HIS A 171 -5.74 -8.30 27.12
CA HIS A 171 -5.60 -9.74 26.91
C HIS A 171 -4.97 -10.50 28.11
N LEU A 172 -4.36 -9.79 29.07
CA LEU A 172 -3.91 -10.36 30.36
C LEU A 172 -5.01 -10.34 31.45
N LYS A 173 -6.15 -9.67 31.21
CA LYS A 173 -7.29 -9.58 32.13
C LYS A 173 -8.51 -10.43 31.72
N ALA A 174 -8.40 -11.18 30.63
CA ALA A 174 -9.39 -12.15 30.16
C ALA A 174 -8.92 -13.57 30.46
#